data_AF-A0A844GWE4-F1
#
_entry.id   AF-A0A844GWE4-F1
#
_cell.length_a   1.000
_cell.length_b   1.000
_cell.length_c   1.000
_cell.angle_alpha   90.00
_cell.angle_beta   90.00
_cell.angle_gamma   90.00
#
_symmetry.space_group_name_H-M   'P 1'
#
loop_
_entity.id
_entity.type
_entity.pdbx_description
1 polymer ?
#
loop_
_entity_poly.entity_id
_entity_poly.type
_entity_poly.pdbx_seq_one_letter_code
_entity_poly.pdbx_strand_id
1 'polypeptide(L)'
;MVTLYQALMLILDVVWFVMIAHIIMSWLINFQVLNLRQPLVWQLWNGLSRLLEPLYAPIRSILPNTGGLDLAPLVVFIIIIIAQRALANNAPFFYGY
;
A
#
# COMPACT_ATOMS: atom_id res chain seq x y z
N MET A 1 -10.15 -25.17 1.70
CA MET A 1 -9.17 -24.15 2.16
C MET A 1 -9.69 -22.72 1.93
N VAL A 2 -11.00 -22.51 2.03
CA VAL A 2 -11.66 -21.25 1.65
C VAL A 2 -11.41 -20.12 2.65
N THR A 3 -11.39 -20.45 3.94
CA THR A 3 -11.09 -19.49 5.01
C THR A 3 -9.68 -18.91 4.89
N LEU A 4 -8.71 -19.71 4.43
CA LEU A 4 -7.35 -19.24 4.15
C LEU A 4 -7.33 -18.24 2.98
N TYR A 5 -8.02 -18.55 1.88
CA TYR A 5 -8.19 -17.61 0.77
C TYR A 5 -8.83 -16.29 1.23
N GLN A 6 -9.92 -16.36 1.99
CA GLN A 6 -10.61 -15.19 2.53
C GLN A 6 -9.71 -14.36 3.45
N ALA A 7 -8.95 -15.01 4.34
CA ALA A 7 -8.02 -14.31 5.24
C ALA A 7 -6.91 -13.59 4.47
N LEU A 8 -6.31 -14.24 3.46
CA LEU A 8 -5.28 -13.63 2.62
C LEU A 8 -5.84 -12.46 1.81
N MET A 9 -7.02 -12.63 1.20
CA MET A 9 -7.69 -11.57 0.45
C MET A 9 -8.00 -10.37 1.35
N LEU A 10 -8.53 -10.60 2.55
CA LEU A 10 -8.82 -9.56 3.54
C LEU A 10 -7.56 -8.76 3.90
N ILE A 11 -6.44 -9.45 4.15
CA ILE A 11 -5.17 -8.77 4.47
C ILE A 11 -4.74 -7.89 3.29
N LEU A 12 -4.78 -8.41 2.06
CA LEU A 12 -4.42 -7.63 0.88
C LEU A 12 -5.33 -6.42 0.68
N ASP A 13 -6.63 -6.57 0.91
CA ASP A 13 -7.61 -5.47 0.80
C ASP A 13 -7.38 -4.39 1.87
N VAL A 14 -7.03 -4.78 3.09
CA VAL A 14 -6.67 -3.84 4.17
C VAL A 14 -5.40 -3.07 3.79
N VAL A 15 -4.35 -3.76 3.33
CA VAL A 15 -3.11 -3.08 2.91
C VAL A 15 -3.39 -2.16 1.71
N TRP A 16 -4.18 -2.62 0.74
CA TRP A 16 -4.61 -1.81 -0.41
C TRP A 16 -5.32 -0.53 0.03
N PHE A 17 -6.24 -0.61 0.99
CA PHE A 17 -6.95 0.54 1.54
C PHE A 17 -6.00 1.53 2.24
N VAL A 18 -5.11 1.03 3.10
CA VAL A 18 -4.12 1.85 3.81
C VAL A 18 -3.19 2.56 2.82
N MET A 19 -2.81 1.88 1.74
CA MET A 19 -2.01 2.47 0.67
C MET A 19 -2.75 3.56 -0.10
N ILE A 20 -4.02 3.36 -0.44
CA ILE A 20 -4.85 4.40 -1.05
C ILE A 20 -4.91 5.63 -0.14
N ALA A 21 -5.15 5.43 1.16
CA ALA A 21 -5.16 6.53 2.13
C ALA A 21 -3.82 7.29 2.15
N HIS A 22 -2.68 6.58 2.12
CA HIS A 22 -1.35 7.19 2.07
C HIS A 22 -1.11 7.97 0.77
N ILE A 23 -1.47 7.41 -0.39
CA ILE A 23 -1.32 8.07 -1.70
C ILE A 23 -2.17 9.35 -1.77
N ILE A 24 -3.44 9.27 -1.34
CA ILE A 24 -4.31 10.45 -1.30
C ILE A 24 -3.72 11.49 -0.35
N MET A 25 -3.27 11.10 0.83
CA MET A 25 -2.66 12.03 1.80
C MET A 25 -1.40 12.69 1.22
N SER A 26 -0.57 11.93 0.49
CA SER A 26 0.60 12.44 -0.22
C SER A 26 0.21 13.54 -1.22
N TRP A 27 -0.81 13.30 -2.05
CA TRP A 27 -1.32 14.32 -2.98
C TRP A 27 -1.89 15.53 -2.27
N LEU A 28 -2.69 15.34 -1.21
CA LEU A 28 -3.26 16.44 -0.44
C LEU A 28 -2.17 17.32 0.21
N ILE A 29 -1.09 16.72 0.69
CA ILE A 29 0.06 17.46 1.23
C ILE A 29 0.82 18.16 0.11
N ASN A 30 1.08 17.48 -1.00
CA ASN A 30 1.84 18.05 -2.13
C ASN A 30 1.13 19.26 -2.74
N PHE A 31 -0.19 19.16 -2.95
CA PHE A 31 -1.05 20.25 -3.42
C PHE A 31 -1.36 21.31 -2.35
N GLN A 32 -0.69 21.27 -1.19
CA GLN A 32 -0.88 22.23 -0.09
C GLN A 32 -2.33 22.30 0.44
N VAL A 33 -3.14 21.26 0.22
CA VAL A 33 -4.50 21.14 0.79
C VAL A 33 -4.42 20.80 2.27
N LEU A 34 -3.48 19.93 2.65
CA LEU A 34 -3.18 19.58 4.03
C LEU A 34 -1.83 20.12 4.46
N ASN A 35 -1.76 20.67 5.68
CA ASN A 35 -0.54 21.25 6.21
C ASN A 35 0.08 20.34 7.27
N LEU A 36 1.29 19.84 7.01
CA LEU A 36 2.06 19.01 7.93
C LEU A 36 2.44 19.70 9.25
N ARG A 37 2.31 21.03 9.35
CA ARG A 37 2.51 21.76 10.62
C ARG A 37 1.37 21.49 11.62
N GLN A 38 0.22 20.99 11.16
CA GLN A 38 -0.89 20.64 12.04
C GLN A 38 -0.59 19.30 12.72
N PRO A 39 -0.63 19.21 14.07
CA PRO A 39 -0.26 18.00 14.79
C PRO A 39 -1.03 16.75 14.35
N LEU A 40 -2.33 16.89 14.06
CA LEU A 40 -3.17 15.78 13.60
C LEU A 40 -2.73 15.23 12.24
N VAL A 41 -2.50 16.11 11.27
CA VAL A 41 -2.05 15.73 9.91
C VAL A 41 -0.68 15.06 9.99
N TRP A 42 0.23 15.62 10.79
CA TRP A 42 1.55 15.04 11.00
C TRP A 42 1.49 13.65 11.63
N GLN A 43 0.66 13.46 12.68
CA GLN A 43 0.50 12.15 13.32
C GLN A 43 -0.07 11.11 12.37
N LEU A 44 -1.09 11.47 11.58
CA LEU A 44 -1.67 10.57 10.58
C LEU A 44 -0.65 10.23 9.49
N TRP A 45 0.05 11.24 8.95
CA TRP A 45 1.06 11.04 7.91
C TRP A 45 2.21 10.15 8.39
N ASN A 46 2.74 10.43 9.58
CA ASN A 46 3.81 9.64 10.18
C ASN A 46 3.35 8.22 10.54
N GLY A 47 2.11 8.07 11.04
CA GLY A 47 1.52 6.77 11.33
C GLY A 47 1.38 5.90 10.08
N LEU A 48 0.77 6.44 9.02
CA LEU A 48 0.63 5.74 7.74
C LEU A 48 2.00 5.42 7.12
N SER A 49 2.93 6.38 7.14
CA SER A 49 4.26 6.18 6.57
C SER A 49 5.03 5.07 7.29
N ARG A 50 5.01 5.03 8.63
CA ARG A 50 5.66 3.98 9.43
C ARG A 50 5.02 2.61 9.24
N LEU A 51 3.70 2.54 9.08
CA LEU A 51 3.01 1.29 8.81
C LEU A 51 3.40 0.70 7.44
N LEU A 52 3.64 1.57 6.46
CA LEU A 52 3.98 1.16 5.09
C LEU A 52 5.49 1.09 4.83
N GLU A 53 6.32 1.64 5.73
CA GLU A 53 7.78 1.63 5.61
C GLU A 53 8.40 0.23 5.40
N PRO A 54 7.95 -0.84 6.09
CA PRO A 54 8.45 -2.19 5.84
C PRO A 54 8.17 -2.69 4.42
N LEU A 55 7.09 -2.21 3.78
CA LEU A 55 6.75 -2.53 2.40
C LEU A 55 7.52 -1.64 1.42
N TYR A 56 7.67 -0.35 1.74
CA TYR A 56 8.29 0.64 0.84
C TYR A 56 9.82 0.59 0.84
N ALA A 57 10.46 0.33 1.98
CA ALA A 57 11.92 0.38 2.11
C ALA A 57 12.64 -0.62 1.19
N PRO A 58 12.22 -1.91 1.09
CA PRO A 58 12.86 -2.85 0.16
C PRO A 58 12.71 -2.40 -1.29
N ILE A 59 11.53 -1.92 -1.68
CA ILE A 59 11.26 -1.47 -3.04
C ILE A 59 12.10 -0.25 -3.39
N ARG A 60 12.21 0.71 -2.46
CA ARG A 60 13.02 1.91 -2.65
C ARG A 60 14.50 1.59 -2.86
N SER A 61 15.00 0.51 -2.25
CA SER A 61 16.40 0.09 -2.43
C SER A 61 16.69 -0.51 -3.82
N ILE A 62 15.65 -1.00 -4.51
CA ILE A 62 15.74 -1.60 -5.85
C ILE A 62 15.53 -0.52 -6.93
N LEU A 63 14.75 0.51 -6.63
CA LEU A 63 14.46 1.57 -7.58
C LEU A 63 15.68 2.46 -7.82
N PRO A 64 15.95 2.87 -9.08
CA PRO A 64 16.96 3.88 -9.36
C PRO A 64 16.58 5.21 -8.70
N ASN A 65 17.56 6.07 -8.44
CA ASN A 65 17.33 7.38 -7.82
C ASN A 65 16.41 8.26 -8.69
N THR A 66 15.12 8.33 -8.34
CA THR A 66 14.05 9.00 -9.10
C THR A 66 13.94 10.51 -8.86
N GLY A 67 15.04 11.18 -8.48
CA GLY A 67 15.10 12.65 -8.46
C GLY A 67 14.05 13.33 -7.56
N GLY A 68 13.84 12.81 -6.35
CA GLY A 68 12.97 13.41 -5.33
C GLY A 68 11.51 12.96 -5.36
N LEU A 69 11.09 12.22 -6.39
CA LEU A 69 9.77 11.57 -6.42
C LEU A 69 9.87 10.16 -5.86
N ASP A 70 9.17 9.88 -4.76
CA ASP A 70 9.10 8.51 -4.22
C ASP A 70 8.12 7.66 -5.03
N LEU A 71 8.67 6.81 -5.91
CA LEU A 71 7.88 5.88 -6.71
C LEU A 71 7.56 4.57 -5.97
N ALA A 72 8.16 4.32 -4.80
CA ALA A 72 7.95 3.08 -4.05
C ALA A 72 6.46 2.80 -3.73
N PRO A 73 5.64 3.79 -3.31
CA PRO A 73 4.21 3.58 -3.08
C PRO A 73 3.47 3.07 -4.32
N LEU A 74 3.77 3.61 -5.50
CA LEU A 74 3.12 3.17 -6.75
C LEU A 74 3.49 1.72 -7.08
N VAL A 75 4.76 1.36 -6.92
CA VAL A 75 5.26 0.01 -7.23
C VAL A 75 4.67 -1.02 -6.27
N VAL A 76 4.64 -0.74 -4.97
CA VAL A 76 3.99 -1.63 -4.00
C VAL A 76 2.50 -1.76 -4.30
N PHE A 77 1.83 -0.67 -4.71
CA PHE A 77 0.42 -0.70 -5.04
C PHE A 77 0.11 -1.67 -6.18
N ILE A 78 0.94 -1.61 -7.23
CA ILE A 78 0.84 -2.53 -8.38
C ILE A 78 1.07 -3.98 -7.94
N ILE A 79 2.07 -4.23 -7.08
CA ILE A 79 2.36 -5.58 -6.56
C ILE A 79 1.17 -6.14 -5.79
N ILE A 80 0.50 -5.33 -4.95
CA ILE A 80 -0.69 -5.77 -4.22
C ILE A 80 -1.84 -6.10 -5.16
N ILE A 81 -2.09 -5.27 -6.18
CA ILE A 81 -3.13 -5.56 -7.18
C ILE A 81 -2.83 -6.87 -7.92
N ILE A 82 -1.56 -7.10 -8.29
CA ILE A 82 -1.14 -8.34 -8.92
C ILE A 82 -1.35 -9.52 -7.95
N ALA A 83 -1.02 -9.36 -6.67
CA ALA A 83 -1.22 -10.40 -5.65
C ALA A 83 -2.70 -10.75 -5.45
N GLN A 84 -3.59 -9.74 -5.37
CA GLN A 84 -5.04 -9.95 -5.30
C GLN A 84 -5.56 -10.70 -6.52
N ARG A 85 -5.16 -10.28 -7.73
CA ARG A 85 -5.56 -10.94 -8.98
C ARG A 85 -5.03 -12.37 -9.07
N ALA A 86 -3.77 -12.59 -8.68
CA ALA A 86 -3.16 -13.91 -8.66
C ALA A 86 -3.90 -14.82 -7.68
N LEU A 87 -4.23 -14.34 -6.49
CA LEU A 87 -4.99 -15.11 -5.51
C LEU A 87 -6.40 -15.43 -6.01
N ALA A 88 -7.10 -14.46 -6.61
CA ALA A 88 -8.43 -14.63 -7.17
C ALA A 88 -8.46 -15.63 -8.36
N ASN A 89 -7.47 -15.55 -9.25
CA ASN A 89 -7.36 -16.49 -10.39
C ASN A 89 -7.07 -17.92 -9.91
N ASN A 90 -6.31 -18.08 -8.83
CA ASN A 90 -6.03 -19.37 -8.21
C ASN A 90 -7.06 -19.77 -7.15
N ALA A 91 -8.17 -19.03 -7.00
CA ALA A 91 -9.21 -19.36 -6.04
C ALA A 91 -9.77 -20.80 -6.17
N PRO A 92 -9.92 -21.39 -7.39
CA PRO A 92 -10.33 -22.80 -7.54
C PRO A 92 -9.50 -23.80 -6.73
N PHE A 93 -8.19 -23.58 -6.62
CA PHE A 93 -7.29 -24.40 -5.81
C PHE A 93 -7.68 -24.42 -4.32
N PHE A 94 -8.18 -23.30 -3.79
CA PHE A 94 -8.60 -23.19 -2.39
C PHE A 94 -9.99 -23.79 -2.12
N TYR A 95 -10.82 -23.90 -3.16
CA TYR A 95 -12.14 -24.52 -3.12
C TYR A 95 -12.10 -26.06 -3.15
N GLY A 96 -10.96 -26.67 -3.49
CA GLY A 96 -10.75 -28.12 -3.41
C GLY A 96 -11.19 -28.90 -4.66
N TYR A 97 -11.12 -28.27 -5.83
CA TYR A 97 -11.25 -28.93 -7.13
C TYR A 97 -9.88 -29.30 -7.70
#